data_AF-A0A7C7T848-F1
#
_entry.id   AF-A0A7C7T848-F1
#
_cell.length_a   1.000
_cell.length_b   1.000
_cell.length_c   1.000
_cell.angle_alpha   90.00
_cell.angle_beta   90.00
_cell.angle_gamma   90.00
#
_symmetry.space_group_name_H-M   'P 1'
#
loop_
_entity.id
_entity.type
_entity.pdbx_description
1 polymer ?
#
loop_
_entity_poly.entity_id
_entity_poly.type
_entity_poly.pdbx_seq_one_letter_code
_entity_poly.pdbx_strand_id
1 'polypeptide(L)' 'MIELFYADTPNGKKISIMLEEIKYPYKITLVALKEGD' A
#
# COMPACT_ATOMS: atom_id res chain seq x y z
N MET A 1 -0.48 -9.58 -11.23
CA MET A 1 -1.13 -9.34 -9.92
C MET A 1 -0.09 -8.71 -9.02
N ILE A 2 -0.30 -7.46 -8.61
CA ILE A 2 0.64 -6.71 -7.77
C ILE A 2 0.40 -7.10 -6.31
N GLU A 3 1.46 -7.22 -5.52
CA GLU A 3 1.38 -7.28 -4.06
C GLU A 3 1.85 -5.94 -3.48
N LEU A 4 0.96 -5.25 -2.77
CA LEU A 4 1.22 -3.97 -2.13
C LEU A 4 1.57 -4.20 -0.66
N PHE A 5 2.85 -4.02 -0.32
CA PHE A 5 3.28 -3.95 1.07
C PHE A 5 2.87 -2.58 1.64
N TYR A 6 1.81 -2.58 2.46
CA TYR A 6 1.12 -1.37 2.90
C TYR A 6 1.38 -1.07 4.37
N ALA A 7 1.70 0.19 4.67
CA ALA A 7 1.64 0.78 5.99
C ALA A 7 0.77 2.04 5.94
N ASP A 8 0.08 2.38 7.04
CA ASP A 8 -0.80 3.56 7.13
C ASP A 8 0.03 4.86 7.15
N THR A 9 0.50 5.25 5.98
CA THR A 9 1.30 6.45 5.74
C THR A 9 0.74 7.19 4.53
N PRO A 10 1.02 8.50 4.38
CA PRO A 10 0.63 9.25 3.19
C PRO A 10 1.13 8.60 1.90
N ASN A 11 2.32 7.99 1.91
CA ASN A 11 2.88 7.33 0.73
C ASN A 11 2.20 5.98 0.43
N GLY A 12 1.89 5.17 1.46
CA GLY A 12 1.12 3.94 1.30
C GLY A 12 -0.26 4.21 0.67
N LYS A 13 -0.93 5.29 1.10
CA LYS A 13 -2.23 5.71 0.56
C LYS A 13 -2.18 6.12 -0.91
N LYS A 14 -1.11 6.80 -1.36
CA LYS A 14 -0.97 7.23 -2.77
C LYS A 14 -1.01 6.02 -3.72
N ILE A 15 -0.31 4.95 -3.38
CA ILE A 15 -0.22 3.77 -4.23
C ILE A 15 -1.54 2.99 -4.23
N SER A 16 -2.18 2.82 -3.07
CA SER A 16 -3.49 2.16 -3.02
C SER A 16 -4.54 2.94 -3.82
N ILE A 17 -4.60 4.27 -3.68
CA ILE A 17 -5.53 5.12 -4.44
C ILE A 17 -5.31 4.96 -5.94
N MET A 18 -4.05 5.02 -6.40
CA MET A 18 -3.75 4.85 -7.83
C MET A 18 -4.24 3.49 -8.36
N LEU A 19 -3.99 2.40 -7.61
CA LEU A 19 -4.44 1.05 -8.01
C LEU A 19 -5.96 0.92 -8.06
N GLU A 20 -6.68 1.56 -7.13
CA GLU A 20 -8.14 1.65 -7.15
C GLU A 20 -8.66 2.45 -8.36
N GLU A 21 -8.07 3.60 -8.66
CA GLU A 21 -8.47 4.47 -9.78
C GLU A 21 -8.35 3.77 -11.14
N ILE A 22 -7.27 3.00 -11.33
CA ILE A 22 -7.06 2.23 -12.58
C ILE A 22 -7.77 0.87 -12.57
N LYS A 23 -8.50 0.53 -11.50
CA LYS A 23 -9.21 -0.75 -11.31
C LYS A 23 -8.30 -1.97 -11.49
N TYR A 24 -7.04 -1.87 -11.08
CA TYR A 24 -6.09 -2.96 -11.24
C TYR A 24 -6.13 -3.89 -10.01
N PRO A 25 -6.26 -5.21 -10.19
CA PRO A 25 -6.31 -6.15 -9.06
C PRO A 25 -4.95 -6.27 -8.35
N TYR A 26 -4.97 -6.09 -7.04
CA TYR A 26 -3.79 -6.21 -6.18
C TYR A 26 -4.13 -6.90 -4.85
N LYS A 27 -3.11 -7.48 -4.22
CA LYS A 27 -3.18 -8.04 -2.88
C LYS A 27 -2.49 -7.08 -1.92
N ILE A 28 -3.08 -6.86 -0.75
CA ILE A 28 -2.47 -6.07 0.33
C ILE A 28 -1.74 -7.01 1.29
N THR A 29 -0.51 -6.66 1.63
CA THR A 29 0.25 -7.26 2.72
C THR A 29 0.63 -6.15 3.70
N LEU A 30 0.03 -6.16 4.89
CA LEU A 30 0.26 -5.12 5.89
C LEU A 30 1.68 -5.24 6.45
N VAL A 31 2.39 -4.13 6.56
CA VAL A 31 3.71 -4.04 7.19
C VAL A 31 3.69 -3.05 8.33
N ALA A 32 4.22 -3.46 9.48
CA ALA A 32 4.46 -2.57 10.60
C ALA A 32 5.77 -1.84 10.36
N LEU A 33 5.70 -0.55 10.05
CA LEU A 33 6.85 0.32 10.15
C LEU A 33 7.05 0.56 11.64
N LYS A 34 8.11 0.00 12.24
CA LYS A 34 8.52 0.42 13.57
C LYS A 34 8.88 1.92 13.49
N GLU A 35 8.45 2.72 14.45
CA GLU A 35 9.15 3.99 14.73
C GLU A 35 10.61 3.61 14.98
N GLY A 36 11.51 4.12 14.14
CA GLY A 36 12.91 3.71 14.12
C GLY A 36 13.67 4.07 15.41
N ASP A 37 14.80 3.38 15.60
CA ASP A 37 15.94 3.80 16.44
C ASP A 37 16.37 5.26 16.17
#